data_AF-A2DRW3-F1
#
_entry.id   AF-A2DRW3-F1
#
_cell.length_a   1.000
_cell.length_b   1.000
_cell.length_c   1.000
_cell.angle_alpha   90.00
_cell.angle_beta   90.00
_cell.angle_gamma   90.00
#
_symmetry.space_group_name_H-M   'P 1'
#
loop_
_entity.id
_entity.type
_entity.pdbx_description
1 polymer ?
#
loop_
_entity_poly.entity_id
_entity_poly.type
_entity_poly.pdbx_seq_one_letter_code
_entity_poly.pdbx_strand_id
1 'polypeptide(L)'
;MEKGMNENPELNEEKRRKKQQHKLDTAVIIQYQEKGCPNIVQSRFLKEIAKLVHKDNNPRLFSLMSYPKQRDTLAWNKALNFCVAFLRRYKMEETLKTIRAEGGNIPKETGFAKSSDLERFYKRLKITTIAISDKQFPQRLKEFNEDVRKAVISNTKIDTTKKQSRPDDDEMWA
;
A
#
# COMPACT_ATOMS: atom_id res chain seq x y z
N MET A 1 -58.19 32.99 -32.28
CA MET A 1 -56.73 33.11 -32.48
C MET A 1 -56.10 31.94 -31.75
N GLU A 2 -55.60 30.94 -32.44
CA GLU A 2 -54.62 29.98 -31.90
C GLU A 2 -54.09 29.17 -33.08
N LYS A 3 -53.03 29.70 -33.72
CA LYS A 3 -52.26 28.95 -34.69
C LYS A 3 -51.46 27.91 -33.89
N GLY A 4 -51.90 26.66 -33.93
CA GLY A 4 -51.11 25.52 -33.46
C GLY A 4 -49.75 25.54 -34.16
N MET A 5 -48.69 25.78 -33.37
CA MET A 5 -47.31 25.65 -33.82
C MET A 5 -47.08 24.17 -34.12
N ASN A 6 -47.09 23.84 -35.41
CA ASN A 6 -46.73 22.52 -35.92
C ASN A 6 -45.20 22.38 -35.73
N GLU A 7 -44.79 21.82 -34.59
CA GLU A 7 -43.37 21.54 -34.33
C GLU A 7 -42.86 20.55 -35.37
N ASN A 8 -41.92 21.00 -36.19
CA ASN A 8 -41.36 20.23 -37.30
C ASN A 8 -40.78 18.89 -36.79
N PRO A 9 -41.32 17.73 -37.19
CA PRO A 9 -40.98 16.42 -36.62
C PRO A 9 -39.50 16.03 -36.78
N GLU A 10 -38.83 16.51 -37.84
CA GLU A 10 -37.38 16.33 -38.04
C GLU A 10 -36.55 17.01 -36.94
N LEU A 11 -37.00 18.18 -36.50
CA LEU A 11 -36.35 18.98 -35.47
C LEU A 11 -36.52 18.33 -34.08
N ASN A 12 -37.59 17.55 -33.89
CA ASN A 12 -37.82 16.77 -32.68
C ASN A 12 -36.97 15.48 -32.67
N GLU A 13 -36.82 14.80 -33.82
CA GLU A 13 -35.89 13.69 -33.94
C GLU A 13 -34.43 14.09 -33.69
N GLU A 14 -34.00 15.22 -34.24
CA GLU A 14 -32.62 15.70 -34.05
C GLU A 14 -32.34 16.02 -32.57
N LYS A 15 -33.30 16.64 -31.88
CA LYS A 15 -33.24 16.87 -30.42
C LYS A 15 -33.13 15.55 -29.65
N ARG A 16 -33.87 14.51 -30.04
CA ARG A 16 -33.81 13.18 -29.40
C ARG A 16 -32.45 12.51 -29.61
N ARG A 17 -31.89 12.59 -30.82
CA ARG A 17 -30.54 12.06 -31.14
C ARG A 17 -29.46 12.78 -30.32
N LYS A 18 -29.47 14.12 -30.28
CA LYS A 18 -28.54 14.91 -29.45
C LYS A 18 -28.62 14.56 -27.97
N LYS A 19 -29.83 14.36 -27.43
CA LYS A 19 -30.04 13.94 -26.04
C LYS A 19 -29.53 12.52 -25.77
N GLN A 20 -29.68 11.59 -26.72
CA GLN A 20 -29.12 10.25 -26.60
C GLN A 20 -27.59 10.26 -26.68
N GLN A 21 -27.01 11.02 -27.61
CA GLN A 21 -25.56 11.17 -27.74
C GLN A 21 -24.94 11.74 -26.46
N HIS A 22 -25.54 12.81 -25.90
CA HIS A 22 -25.04 13.38 -24.64
C HIS A 22 -25.04 12.36 -23.49
N LYS A 23 -26.07 11.50 -23.40
CA LYS A 23 -26.12 10.44 -22.38
C LYS A 23 -25.01 9.41 -22.58
N LEU A 24 -24.76 9.01 -23.83
CA LEU A 24 -23.66 8.11 -24.19
C LEU A 24 -22.31 8.74 -23.84
N ASP A 25 -22.08 9.99 -24.23
CA ASP A 25 -20.82 10.71 -23.96
C ASP A 25 -20.58 10.81 -22.44
N THR A 26 -21.63 11.13 -21.66
CA THR A 26 -21.53 11.18 -20.20
C THR A 26 -21.17 9.82 -19.61
N ALA A 27 -21.82 8.74 -20.08
CA ALA A 27 -21.53 7.39 -19.62
C ALA A 27 -20.10 6.95 -19.96
N VAL A 28 -19.62 7.30 -21.16
CA VAL A 28 -18.23 7.06 -21.60
C VAL A 28 -17.26 7.81 -20.70
N ILE A 29 -17.50 9.08 -20.39
CA ILE A 29 -16.65 9.89 -19.52
C ILE A 29 -16.58 9.29 -18.11
N ILE A 30 -17.72 8.88 -17.54
CA ILE A 30 -17.77 8.23 -16.22
C ILE A 30 -16.94 6.96 -16.22
N GLN A 31 -17.15 6.07 -17.20
CA GLN A 31 -16.36 4.85 -17.31
C GLN A 31 -14.87 5.15 -17.49
N TYR A 32 -14.54 6.14 -18.31
CA TYR A 32 -13.15 6.57 -18.54
C TYR A 32 -12.46 7.03 -17.24
N GLN A 33 -13.19 7.78 -16.40
CA GLN A 33 -12.71 8.23 -15.09
C GLN A 33 -12.62 7.09 -14.07
N GLU A 34 -13.63 6.22 -14.00
CA GLU A 34 -13.66 5.06 -13.09
C GLU A 34 -12.52 4.08 -13.37
N LYS A 35 -12.13 3.92 -14.64
CA LYS A 35 -10.97 3.11 -15.02
C LYS A 35 -9.62 3.80 -14.76
N GLY A 36 -9.63 5.06 -14.33
CA GLY A 36 -8.42 5.80 -14.00
C GLY A 36 -7.57 6.17 -15.21
N CYS A 37 -8.15 6.21 -16.42
CA CYS A 37 -7.43 6.59 -17.64
C CYS A 37 -6.68 7.93 -17.53
N PRO A 38 -7.23 8.99 -16.90
CA PRO A 38 -6.50 10.25 -16.72
C PRO A 38 -5.15 10.09 -16.00
N ASN A 39 -5.05 9.10 -15.12
CA ASN A 39 -3.86 8.87 -14.30
C ASN A 39 -2.76 8.06 -15.05
N ILE A 40 -3.07 7.52 -16.23
CA ILE A 40 -2.10 6.75 -17.03
C ILE A 40 -0.98 7.65 -17.53
N VAL A 41 -1.29 8.86 -18.02
CA VAL A 41 -0.27 9.79 -18.53
C VAL A 41 0.65 10.22 -17.39
N GLN A 42 0.07 10.59 -16.25
CA GLN A 42 0.83 10.98 -15.05
C GLN A 42 1.75 9.86 -14.56
N SER A 43 1.23 8.63 -14.44
CA SER A 43 2.04 7.49 -14.00
C SER A 43 3.18 7.17 -14.96
N ARG A 44 2.97 7.28 -16.28
CA ARG A 44 4.05 7.13 -17.27
C ARG A 44 5.11 8.22 -17.14
N PHE A 45 4.69 9.47 -16.96
CA PHE A 45 5.61 10.58 -16.77
C PHE A 45 6.47 10.40 -15.51
N LEU A 46 5.83 10.04 -14.38
CA LEU A 46 6.53 9.74 -13.13
C LEU A 46 7.51 8.57 -13.27
N LYS A 47 7.15 7.53 -14.01
CA LYS A 47 8.04 6.39 -14.29
C LYS A 47 9.30 6.83 -15.04
N GLU A 48 9.17 7.68 -16.06
CA GLU A 48 10.34 8.16 -16.81
C GLU A 48 11.21 9.09 -15.94
N ILE A 49 10.61 9.96 -15.11
CA ILE A 49 11.35 10.74 -14.12
C ILE A 49 12.12 9.83 -13.16
N ALA A 50 11.46 8.83 -12.59
CA ALA A 50 12.07 7.91 -11.63
C ALA A 50 13.30 7.18 -12.23
N LYS A 51 13.20 6.74 -13.50
CA LYS A 51 14.33 6.13 -14.22
C LYS A 51 15.50 7.09 -14.41
N LEU A 52 15.23 8.35 -14.71
CA LEU A 52 16.27 9.37 -14.92
C LEU A 52 16.94 9.71 -13.59
N VAL A 53 16.14 10.04 -12.57
CA VAL A 53 16.60 10.42 -11.23
C VAL A 53 17.41 9.28 -10.58
N HIS A 54 16.95 8.03 -10.68
CA HIS A 54 17.64 6.91 -10.04
C HIS A 54 19.03 6.62 -10.64
N LYS A 55 19.26 6.99 -11.91
CA LYS A 55 20.53 6.79 -12.62
C LYS A 55 21.46 8.00 -12.57
N ASP A 56 20.96 9.14 -12.14
CA ASP A 56 21.72 10.39 -12.12
C ASP A 56 22.56 10.50 -10.84
N ASN A 57 23.79 11.00 -10.97
CA ASN A 57 24.70 11.24 -9.85
C ASN A 57 24.59 12.67 -9.31
N ASN A 58 23.67 13.48 -9.82
CA ASN A 58 23.45 14.84 -9.35
C ASN A 58 22.97 14.86 -7.88
N PRO A 59 23.74 15.44 -6.94
CA PRO A 59 23.37 15.47 -5.52
C PRO A 59 22.06 16.22 -5.25
N ARG A 60 21.66 17.15 -6.14
CA ARG A 60 20.38 17.87 -6.02
C ARG A 60 19.17 16.96 -6.19
N LEU A 61 19.34 15.82 -6.85
CA LEU A 61 18.27 14.87 -7.11
C LEU A 61 18.20 13.77 -6.05
N PHE A 62 19.15 13.69 -5.12
CA PHE A 62 19.17 12.66 -4.07
C PHE A 62 17.95 12.75 -3.14
N SER A 63 17.42 13.94 -2.91
CA SER A 63 16.18 14.12 -2.13
C SER A 63 14.95 13.50 -2.81
N LEU A 64 15.00 13.28 -4.12
CA LEU A 64 13.93 12.66 -4.91
C LEU A 64 14.08 11.13 -5.01
N MET A 65 15.23 10.58 -4.62
CA MET A 65 15.44 9.14 -4.62
C MET A 65 14.71 8.49 -3.45
N SER A 66 13.81 7.55 -3.76
CA SER A 66 13.08 6.79 -2.74
C SER A 66 13.96 5.68 -2.15
N TYR A 67 14.59 5.95 -1.01
CA TYR A 67 15.32 4.94 -0.25
C TYR A 67 14.71 4.75 1.16
N PRO A 68 13.71 3.87 1.32
CA PRO A 68 13.17 3.57 2.64
C PRO A 68 14.26 2.97 3.53
N LYS A 69 14.46 3.57 4.70
CA LYS A 69 15.57 3.25 5.63
C LYS A 69 15.51 1.83 6.22
N GLN A 70 14.36 1.17 6.21
CA GLN A 70 14.12 -0.11 6.91
C GLN A 70 13.44 -1.15 6.00
N ARG A 71 14.16 -1.63 4.97
CA ARG A 71 13.64 -2.64 4.03
C ARG A 71 13.57 -4.06 4.61
N ASP A 72 14.40 -4.38 5.59
CA ASP A 72 14.56 -5.77 6.07
C ASP A 72 13.60 -6.14 7.20
N THR A 73 12.69 -5.24 7.58
CA THR A 73 11.71 -5.53 8.63
C THR A 73 10.56 -6.39 8.11
N LEU A 74 10.06 -7.29 8.94
CA LEU A 74 8.88 -8.10 8.62
C LEU A 74 7.65 -7.22 8.34
N ALA A 75 7.52 -6.09 9.04
CA ALA A 75 6.47 -5.11 8.81
C ALA A 75 6.56 -4.48 7.41
N TRP A 76 7.76 -4.06 6.99
CA TRP A 76 7.99 -3.53 5.64
C TRP A 76 7.63 -4.55 4.56
N ASN A 77 8.15 -5.78 4.68
CA ASN A 77 7.87 -6.84 3.72
C ASN A 77 6.37 -7.13 3.60
N LYS A 78 5.65 -7.14 4.73
CA LYS A 78 4.19 -7.35 4.74
C LYS A 78 3.43 -6.18 4.09
N ALA A 79 3.85 -4.94 4.36
CA ALA A 79 3.26 -3.75 3.75
C ALA A 79 3.52 -3.72 2.22
N LEU A 80 4.76 -3.99 1.80
CA LEU A 80 5.12 -4.06 0.40
C LEU A 80 4.35 -5.16 -0.34
N ASN A 81 4.24 -6.35 0.26
CA ASN A 81 3.43 -7.45 -0.28
C ASN A 81 1.96 -7.04 -0.46
N PHE A 82 1.39 -6.34 0.52
CA PHE A 82 0.03 -5.82 0.44
C PHE A 82 -0.13 -4.80 -0.72
N CYS A 83 0.77 -3.82 -0.81
CA CYS A 83 0.77 -2.82 -1.88
C CYS A 83 0.90 -3.48 -3.25
N VAL A 84 1.84 -4.42 -3.44
CA VAL A 84 2.04 -5.12 -4.70
C VAL A 84 0.82 -5.96 -5.08
N ALA A 85 0.20 -6.66 -4.12
CA ALA A 85 -1.01 -7.42 -4.35
C ALA A 85 -2.17 -6.52 -4.79
N PHE A 86 -2.34 -5.37 -4.14
CA PHE A 86 -3.32 -4.37 -4.52
C PHE A 86 -3.08 -3.85 -5.94
N LEU A 87 -1.87 -3.37 -6.24
CA LEU A 87 -1.52 -2.81 -7.54
C LEU A 87 -1.74 -3.81 -8.69
N ARG A 88 -1.35 -5.08 -8.51
CA ARG A 88 -1.59 -6.13 -9.51
C ARG A 88 -3.08 -6.36 -9.76
N ARG A 89 -3.88 -6.40 -8.70
CA ARG A 89 -5.32 -6.68 -8.80
C ARG A 89 -6.08 -5.59 -9.56
N TYR A 90 -5.67 -4.34 -9.38
CA TYR A 90 -6.22 -3.19 -10.10
C TYR A 90 -5.45 -2.85 -11.38
N LYS A 91 -4.56 -3.74 -11.86
CA LYS A 91 -3.82 -3.59 -13.12
C LYS A 91 -3.01 -2.29 -13.21
N MET A 92 -2.47 -1.81 -12.09
CA MET A 92 -1.65 -0.61 -12.02
C MET A 92 -0.19 -0.90 -12.43
N GLU A 93 -0.03 -1.38 -13.67
CA GLU A 93 1.24 -1.89 -14.19
C GLU A 93 2.34 -0.83 -14.28
N GLU A 94 1.98 0.41 -14.63
CA GLU A 94 2.97 1.49 -14.73
C GLU A 94 3.57 1.81 -13.35
N THR A 95 2.75 1.84 -12.29
CA THR A 95 3.23 2.02 -10.91
C THR A 95 4.17 0.89 -10.49
N LEU A 96 3.85 -0.37 -10.83
CA LEU A 96 4.74 -1.50 -10.57
C LEU A 96 6.06 -1.35 -11.31
N LYS A 97 6.04 -0.91 -12.58
CA LYS A 97 7.27 -0.65 -13.34
C LYS A 97 8.09 0.48 -12.71
N THR A 98 7.45 1.53 -12.19
CA THR A 98 8.12 2.63 -11.47
C THR A 98 8.83 2.12 -10.22
N ILE A 99 8.17 1.31 -9.39
CA ILE A 99 8.77 0.72 -8.18
C ILE A 99 10.03 -0.08 -8.54
N ARG A 100 9.99 -0.85 -9.63
CA ARG A 100 11.15 -1.61 -10.12
C ARG A 100 12.28 -0.68 -10.59
N ALA A 101 11.95 0.42 -11.26
CA ALA A 101 12.92 1.39 -11.75
C ALA A 101 13.64 2.14 -10.61
N GLU A 102 12.98 2.35 -9.47
CA GLU A 102 13.56 2.96 -8.26
C GLU A 102 14.43 1.99 -7.43
N GLY A 103 14.70 0.78 -7.94
CA GLY A 103 15.48 -0.24 -7.22
C GLY A 103 14.66 -0.98 -6.16
N GLY A 104 13.34 -1.01 -6.28
CA GLY A 104 12.46 -1.85 -5.47
C GLY A 104 12.44 -3.30 -5.95
N ASN A 105 12.66 -4.26 -5.04
CA ASN A 105 12.41 -5.67 -5.33
C ASN A 105 10.90 -5.94 -5.25
N ILE A 106 10.30 -6.39 -6.36
CA ILE A 106 8.87 -6.69 -6.41
C ILE A 106 8.68 -8.18 -6.10
N PRO A 107 8.12 -8.54 -4.94
CA PRO A 107 7.88 -9.93 -4.55
C PRO A 107 7.02 -10.64 -5.58
N LYS A 108 7.43 -11.84 -6.01
CA LYS A 108 6.65 -12.68 -6.92
C LYS A 108 5.36 -13.14 -6.23
N GLU A 109 5.50 -13.60 -4.99
CA GLU A 109 4.39 -14.05 -4.15
C GLU A 109 4.14 -13.06 -3.02
N THR A 110 2.89 -12.65 -2.85
CA THR A 110 2.50 -11.65 -1.85
C THR A 110 1.79 -12.25 -0.64
N GLY A 111 1.40 -13.53 -0.71
CA GLY A 111 0.54 -14.17 0.29
C GLY A 111 -0.93 -13.71 0.26
N PHE A 112 -1.32 -12.88 -0.71
CA PHE A 112 -2.69 -12.37 -0.89
C PHE A 112 -3.33 -12.95 -2.15
N ALA A 113 -3.76 -14.21 -2.09
CA ALA A 113 -4.33 -14.90 -3.25
C ALA A 113 -5.75 -14.41 -3.59
N LYS A 114 -6.60 -14.16 -2.57
CA LYS A 114 -8.02 -13.78 -2.78
C LYS A 114 -8.25 -12.29 -2.54
N SER A 115 -9.27 -11.74 -3.22
CA SER A 115 -9.75 -10.35 -2.98
C SER A 115 -10.09 -10.12 -1.52
N SER A 116 -10.74 -11.12 -0.92
CA SER A 116 -11.17 -11.11 0.48
C SER A 116 -10.02 -10.91 1.46
N ASP A 117 -8.82 -11.40 1.11
CA ASP A 117 -7.66 -11.37 2.00
C ASP A 117 -7.09 -9.96 2.07
N LEU A 118 -7.03 -9.27 0.92
CA LEU A 118 -6.67 -7.85 0.83
C LEU A 118 -7.64 -6.98 1.64
N GLU A 119 -8.94 -7.15 1.42
CA GLU A 119 -9.96 -6.37 2.13
C GLU A 119 -9.95 -6.63 3.63
N ARG A 120 -9.81 -7.90 4.05
CA ARG A 120 -9.73 -8.26 5.46
C ARG A 120 -8.48 -7.65 6.11
N PHE A 121 -7.35 -7.67 5.40
CA PHE A 121 -6.12 -7.04 5.89
C PHE A 121 -6.29 -5.53 6.02
N TYR A 122 -6.82 -4.87 5.00
CA TYR A 122 -7.09 -3.43 5.02
C TYR A 122 -8.06 -3.02 6.14
N LYS A 123 -9.16 -3.76 6.33
CA LYS A 123 -10.12 -3.54 7.42
C LYS A 123 -9.45 -3.63 8.79
N ARG A 124 -8.62 -4.66 9.02
CA ARG A 124 -7.84 -4.79 10.25
C ARG A 124 -6.91 -3.60 10.45
N LEU A 125 -6.19 -3.20 9.39
CA LEU A 125 -5.29 -2.06 9.44
C LEU A 125 -6.03 -0.78 9.84
N LYS A 126 -7.20 -0.52 9.25
CA LYS A 126 -8.06 0.62 9.59
C LYS A 126 -8.50 0.61 11.05
N ILE A 127 -8.96 -0.53 11.56
CA ILE A 127 -9.36 -0.69 12.98
C ILE A 127 -8.17 -0.40 13.90
N THR A 128 -7.00 -0.97 13.60
CA THR A 128 -5.78 -0.74 14.37
C THR A 128 -5.38 0.73 14.36
N THR A 129 -5.44 1.41 13.21
CA THR A 129 -5.13 2.84 13.13
C THR A 129 -6.07 3.69 13.99
N ILE A 130 -7.37 3.40 13.98
CA ILE A 130 -8.35 4.08 14.83
C ILE A 130 -8.02 3.85 16.31
N ALA A 131 -7.81 2.59 16.70
CA ALA A 131 -7.46 2.25 18.07
C ALA A 131 -6.15 2.90 18.55
N ILE A 132 -5.16 3.09 17.67
CA ILE A 132 -3.92 3.82 17.99
C ILE A 132 -4.19 5.32 18.11
N SER A 133 -5.02 5.88 17.23
CA SER A 133 -5.42 7.29 17.26
C SER A 133 -6.14 7.65 18.56
N ASP A 134 -7.01 6.77 19.04
CA ASP A 134 -7.82 6.99 20.25
C ASP A 134 -7.02 6.86 21.55
N LYS A 135 -5.82 6.26 21.51
CA LYS A 135 -4.96 6.14 22.69
C LYS A 135 -4.28 7.47 23.01
N GLN A 136 -4.60 8.02 24.17
CA GLN A 136 -3.86 9.16 24.72
C GLN A 136 -2.46 8.77 25.19
N PHE A 137 -1.54 9.73 25.21
CA PHE A 137 -0.14 9.53 25.59
C PHE A 137 0.06 8.76 26.92
N PRO A 138 -0.68 9.06 28.02
CA PRO A 138 -0.53 8.34 29.28
C PRO A 138 -0.81 6.83 29.16
N GLN A 139 -1.75 6.46 28.29
CA GLN A 139 -2.13 5.06 28.07
C GLN A 139 -1.06 4.33 27.25
N ARG A 140 -0.45 5.00 26.27
CA ARG A 140 0.71 4.47 25.52
C ARG A 140 1.92 4.26 26.44
N LEU A 141 2.16 5.18 27.38
CA LEU A 141 3.26 5.08 28.33
C LEU A 141 3.08 3.89 29.29
N LYS A 142 1.83 3.63 29.71
CA LYS A 142 1.51 2.49 30.57
C LYS A 142 1.74 1.15 29.86
N GLU A 143 1.26 1.02 28.62
CA GLU A 143 1.48 -0.17 27.78
C GLU A 143 2.97 -0.42 27.52
N PHE A 144 3.74 0.64 27.22
CA PHE A 144 5.18 0.54 27.04
C PHE A 144 5.89 0.01 28.30
N ASN A 145 5.54 0.53 29.48
CA ASN A 145 6.11 0.05 30.74
C ASN A 145 5.77 -1.41 31.03
N GLU A 146 4.56 -1.87 30.67
CA GLU A 146 4.18 -3.27 30.79
C GLU A 146 4.97 -4.17 29.83
N ASP A 147 5.20 -3.73 28.59
CA ASP A 147 5.97 -4.48 27.60
C ASP A 147 7.46 -4.55 27.97
N VAL A 148 8.05 -3.45 28.47
CA VAL A 148 9.42 -3.44 28.99
C VAL A 148 9.55 -4.41 30.17
N ARG A 149 8.60 -4.41 31.12
CA ARG A 149 8.60 -5.36 32.23
C ARG A 149 8.52 -6.80 31.75
N LYS A 150 7.66 -7.11 30.79
CA LYS A 150 7.54 -8.46 30.21
C LYS A 150 8.85 -8.90 29.54
N ALA A 151 9.47 -8.01 28.76
CA ALA A 151 10.75 -8.28 28.09
C ALA A 151 11.90 -8.55 29.08
N VAL A 152 11.95 -7.78 30.18
CA VAL A 152 12.93 -8.01 31.26
C VAL A 152 12.69 -9.37 31.92
N ILE A 153 11.43 -9.70 32.26
CA ILE A 153 11.06 -10.96 32.90
C ILE A 153 11.40 -12.18 32.01
N SER A 154 11.17 -12.09 30.69
CA SER A 154 11.53 -13.16 29.76
C SER A 154 13.05 -13.38 29.66
N ASN A 155 13.85 -12.31 29.78
CA ASN A 155 15.30 -12.43 29.75
C ASN A 155 15.87 -13.03 31.04
N THR A 156 15.27 -12.73 32.21
CA THR A 156 15.68 -13.34 33.49
C THR A 156 15.41 -14.85 33.60
N LYS A 157 14.47 -15.41 32.82
CA LYS A 157 14.21 -16.86 32.83
C LYS A 157 15.25 -17.68 32.07
N ILE A 158 16.08 -17.05 31.23
CA ILE A 158 17.12 -17.72 30.43
C ILE A 158 18.40 -17.94 31.28
N ASP A 159 18.65 -17.11 32.29
CA ASP A 159 19.87 -17.19 33.12
C ASP A 159 19.79 -18.23 34.24
N THR A 160 18.59 -18.63 34.68
CA THR A 160 18.45 -19.59 35.79
C THR A 160 18.68 -21.06 35.39
N THR A 161 18.76 -21.37 34.09
CA THR A 161 18.98 -22.74 33.58
C THR A 161 20.44 -23.07 33.24
N LYS A 162 21.39 -22.16 33.44
CA LYS A 162 22.85 -22.41 33.29
C LYS A 162 23.59 -22.59 34.62
N LYS A 163 22.99 -23.28 35.60
CA LYS A 163 23.70 -23.77 36.80
C LYS A 163 23.53 -25.29 36.96
N GLN A 164 24.19 -26.04 36.09
CA GLN A 164 24.58 -27.45 36.21
C GLN A 164 25.85 -27.55 35.35
N SER A 165 27.04 -27.94 35.80
CA SER A 165 27.51 -28.74 36.92
C SER A 165 28.97 -28.33 37.20
N ARG A 166 29.41 -28.31 38.46
CA ARG A 166 30.85 -28.35 38.76
C ARG A 166 31.36 -29.76 38.44
N PRO A 167 32.52 -29.95 37.79
CA PRO A 167 33.16 -31.26 37.76
C PRO A 167 33.64 -31.56 39.18
N ASP A 168 33.33 -32.77 39.66
CA ASP A 168 33.85 -33.28 40.92
C ASP A 168 35.37 -33.50 40.79
N ASP A 169 36.10 -32.94 41.75
CA ASP A 169 37.54 -33.10 41.92
C ASP A 169 37.82 -34.50 42.49
N ASP A 170 37.71 -35.57 41.69
CA ASP A 170 38.11 -36.93 42.08
C ASP A 170 38.50 -37.77 40.83
N GLU A 171 39.49 -37.30 40.06
CA GLU A 171 40.23 -38.15 39.10
C GLU A 171 41.60 -37.52 38.76
N MET A 172 42.40 -37.30 39.80
CA MET A 172 43.85 -37.30 39.66
C MET A 172 44.35 -38.37 40.61
N TRP A 173 45.15 -39.30 40.08
CA TRP A 173 45.71 -40.51 40.73
C TRP A 173 44.89 -41.80 40.59
N ALA A 174 44.83 -42.33 39.36
CA ALA A 174 44.97 -43.76 39.08
C ALA A 174 45.47 -43.96 37.64
#